data_AF-A0A7J7IKB9-F1
#
_entry.id   AF-A0A7J7IKB9-F1
#
_cell.length_a   1.000
_cell.length_b   1.000
_cell.length_c   1.000
_cell.angle_alpha   90.00
_cell.angle_beta   90.00
_cell.angle_gamma   90.00
#
_symmetry.space_group_name_H-M   'P 1'
#
loop_
_entity.id
_entity.type
_entity.pdbx_description
1 polymer ?
#
loop_
_entity_poly.entity_id
_entity_poly.type
_entity_poly.pdbx_seq_one_letter_code
_entity_poly.pdbx_strand_id
1 'polypeptide(L)'
;MNQQEKKTILTCLAASRTIARLVSAPLDWNDRAQRIQVGQVIRSLGPWWELALLIQLALDERLRELEPTSLLDGNHQTPLTDAEETIAREYLSFREQINTQGLDRAWELRPLLDGHAVRRLLPALPVGPLVGEVMERQIQEQLANPALTDTECAQRLQQLYASYTKTHGAR
;
A
#
# COMPACT_ATOMS: atom_id res chain seq x y z
N MET A 1 -14.16 20.59 11.82
CA MET A 1 -13.27 19.69 11.06
C MET A 1 -11.90 20.33 10.92
N ASN A 2 -10.88 19.75 11.57
CA ASN A 2 -9.51 20.25 11.54
C ASN A 2 -8.80 19.89 10.21
N GLN A 3 -7.62 20.46 9.98
CA GLN A 3 -6.87 20.25 8.73
C GLN A 3 -6.44 18.79 8.52
N GLN A 4 -6.22 18.05 9.61
CA GLN A 4 -5.83 16.65 9.58
C GLN A 4 -6.99 15.75 9.13
N GLU A 5 -8.18 15.97 9.65
CA GLU A 5 -9.41 15.25 9.27
C GLU A 5 -9.73 15.46 7.78
N LYS A 6 -9.63 16.71 7.29
CA LYS A 6 -9.79 17.02 5.86
C LYS A 6 -8.81 16.21 5.01
N LYS A 7 -7.54 16.18 5.40
CA LYS A 7 -6.51 15.44 4.68
C LYS A 7 -6.81 13.93 4.67
N THR A 8 -7.21 13.36 5.81
CA THR A 8 -7.59 11.94 5.89
C THR A 8 -8.73 11.59 4.95
N ILE A 9 -9.82 12.37 4.98
CA ILE A 9 -10.98 12.13 4.10
C ILE A 9 -10.56 12.18 2.63
N LEU A 10 -9.79 13.20 2.23
CA LEU A 10 -9.31 13.34 0.86
C LEU A 10 -8.39 12.17 0.45
N THR A 11 -7.54 11.69 1.35
CA THR A 11 -6.69 10.53 1.09
C THR A 11 -7.52 9.25 0.90
N CYS A 12 -8.52 9.00 1.76
CA CYS A 12 -9.42 7.85 1.62
C CYS A 12 -10.19 7.91 0.29
N LEU A 13 -10.73 9.07 -0.07
CA LEU A 13 -11.44 9.27 -1.34
C LEU A 13 -10.51 9.17 -2.55
N ALA A 14 -9.28 9.65 -2.47
CA ALA A 14 -8.30 9.51 -3.55
C ALA A 14 -7.90 8.04 -3.76
N ALA A 15 -7.89 7.23 -2.70
CA ALA A 15 -7.56 5.81 -2.77
C ALA A 15 -8.74 4.92 -3.22
N SER A 16 -9.98 5.40 -3.13
CA SER A 16 -11.23 4.66 -3.42
C SER A 16 -11.16 3.83 -4.70
N ARG A 17 -10.86 4.47 -5.86
CA ARG A 17 -10.76 3.76 -7.15
C ARG A 17 -9.67 2.70 -7.17
N THR A 18 -8.55 2.96 -6.50
CA THR A 18 -7.45 2.01 -6.41
C THR A 18 -7.85 0.81 -5.55
N ILE A 19 -8.54 1.04 -4.42
CA ILE A 19 -9.09 -0.01 -3.56
C ILE A 19 -10.09 -0.86 -4.33
N ALA A 20 -11.07 -0.25 -5.01
CA ALA A 20 -12.07 -0.95 -5.81
C ALA A 20 -11.41 -1.90 -6.82
N ARG A 21 -10.44 -1.38 -7.58
CA ARG A 21 -9.68 -2.17 -8.56
C ARG A 21 -8.90 -3.31 -7.91
N LEU A 22 -8.31 -3.10 -6.73
CA LEU A 22 -7.54 -4.12 -6.03
C LEU A 22 -8.42 -5.23 -5.46
N VAL A 23 -9.59 -4.88 -4.91
CA VAL A 23 -10.55 -5.85 -4.36
C VAL A 23 -11.09 -6.77 -5.45
N SER A 24 -11.42 -6.23 -6.62
CA SER A 24 -11.97 -7.02 -7.74
C SER A 24 -10.91 -7.68 -8.62
N ALA A 25 -9.62 -7.41 -8.40
CA ALA A 25 -8.55 -8.00 -9.20
C ALA A 25 -8.17 -9.41 -8.70
N PRO A 26 -7.83 -10.35 -9.60
CA PRO A 26 -7.24 -11.62 -9.21
C PRO A 26 -5.78 -11.39 -8.79
N LEU A 27 -5.59 -11.09 -7.50
CA LEU A 27 -4.27 -10.83 -6.95
C LEU A 27 -3.50 -12.12 -6.65
N ASP A 28 -2.28 -12.22 -7.17
CA ASP A 28 -1.25 -13.12 -6.69
C ASP A 28 -0.45 -12.41 -5.59
N TRP A 29 -0.72 -12.78 -4.35
CA TRP A 29 -0.06 -12.22 -3.17
C TRP A 29 1.43 -12.59 -3.03
N ASN A 30 1.94 -13.48 -3.87
CA ASN A 30 3.36 -13.77 -3.99
C ASN A 30 4.06 -12.91 -5.05
N ASP A 31 3.30 -12.25 -5.93
CA ASP A 31 3.86 -11.35 -6.92
C ASP A 31 4.41 -10.07 -6.26
N ARG A 32 5.67 -9.73 -6.55
CA ARG A 32 6.33 -8.56 -5.95
C ARG A 32 5.60 -7.27 -6.29
N ALA A 33 5.17 -7.10 -7.54
CA ALA A 33 4.58 -5.83 -7.98
C ALA A 33 3.22 -5.60 -7.34
N GLN A 34 2.39 -6.64 -7.24
CA GLN A 34 1.09 -6.56 -6.59
C GLN A 34 1.20 -6.34 -5.08
N ARG A 35 2.13 -7.03 -4.40
CA ARG A 35 2.43 -6.77 -2.99
C ARG A 35 2.85 -5.32 -2.74
N ILE A 36 3.75 -4.77 -3.57
CA ILE A 36 4.17 -3.37 -3.48
C ILE A 36 2.96 -2.45 -3.64
N GLN A 37 2.13 -2.72 -4.66
CA GLN A 37 0.97 -1.89 -4.95
C GLN A 37 0.00 -1.84 -3.77
N VAL A 38 -0.35 -2.99 -3.18
CA VAL A 38 -1.21 -3.04 -1.99
C VAL A 38 -0.54 -2.35 -0.81
N GLY A 39 0.73 -2.67 -0.53
CA GLY A 39 1.48 -2.07 0.57
C GLY A 39 1.62 -0.55 0.49
N GLN A 40 1.78 0.00 -0.72
CA GLN A 40 1.81 1.45 -0.97
C GLN A 40 0.46 2.10 -0.69
N VAL A 41 -0.65 1.45 -1.08
CA VAL A 41 -2.00 1.93 -0.77
C VAL A 41 -2.19 1.97 0.75
N ILE A 42 -1.89 0.89 1.46
CA ILE A 42 -1.98 0.86 2.94
C ILE A 42 -1.11 1.95 3.56
N ARG A 43 0.13 2.11 3.08
CA ARG A 43 1.05 3.13 3.57
C ARG A 43 0.54 4.56 3.36
N SER A 44 -0.08 4.84 2.21
CA SER A 44 -0.67 6.15 1.93
C SER A 44 -1.89 6.46 2.81
N LEU A 45 -2.69 5.43 3.12
CA LEU A 45 -3.88 5.53 3.95
C LEU A 45 -3.54 5.62 5.45
N GLY A 46 -2.39 5.08 5.85
CA GLY A 46 -1.97 5.08 7.23
C GLY A 46 -2.83 4.14 8.09
N PRO A 47 -3.11 4.49 9.35
CA PRO A 47 -3.95 3.68 10.22
C PRO A 47 -5.43 3.63 9.79
N TRP A 48 -5.84 4.40 8.77
CA TRP A 48 -7.23 4.52 8.32
C TRP A 48 -7.59 3.56 7.17
N TRP A 49 -6.71 2.63 6.81
CA TRP A 49 -6.92 1.79 5.63
C TRP A 49 -8.15 0.88 5.75
N GLU A 50 -8.46 0.37 6.95
CA GLU A 50 -9.69 -0.42 7.16
C GLU A 50 -10.95 0.43 6.97
N LEU A 51 -10.95 1.67 7.46
CA LEU A 51 -12.04 2.61 7.25
C LEU A 51 -12.20 2.93 5.75
N ALA A 52 -11.10 3.09 5.02
CA ALA A 52 -11.13 3.32 3.59
C ALA A 52 -11.74 2.13 2.82
N LEU A 53 -11.51 0.89 3.26
CA LEU A 53 -12.17 -0.29 2.70
C LEU A 53 -13.68 -0.27 2.94
N LEU A 54 -14.12 0.06 4.15
CA LEU A 54 -15.56 0.17 4.47
C LEU A 54 -16.25 1.27 3.67
N ILE A 55 -15.61 2.44 3.56
CA ILE A 55 -16.11 3.53 2.71
C ILE A 55 -16.21 3.04 1.25
N GLN A 56 -15.21 2.32 0.76
CA GLN A 56 -15.23 1.83 -0.62
C GLN A 56 -16.32 0.78 -0.85
N LEU A 57 -16.55 -0.13 0.11
CA LEU A 57 -17.69 -1.06 0.05
C LEU A 57 -19.01 -0.30 -0.03
N ALA A 58 -19.22 0.72 0.81
CA ALA A 58 -20.43 1.54 0.78
C ALA A 58 -20.59 2.35 -0.52
N LEU A 59 -19.50 2.57 -1.27
CA LEU A 59 -19.50 3.27 -2.55
C LEU A 59 -19.44 2.33 -3.76
N ASP A 60 -19.44 1.01 -3.55
CA ASP A 60 -19.31 0.04 -4.63
C ASP A 60 -20.49 0.16 -5.59
N GLU A 61 -20.21 0.46 -6.86
CA GLU A 61 -21.22 0.68 -7.89
C GLU A 61 -22.06 -0.57 -8.13
N ARG A 62 -21.48 -1.76 -7.94
CA ARG A 62 -22.18 -3.03 -8.09
C ARG A 62 -23.31 -3.19 -7.08
N LEU A 63 -23.17 -2.60 -5.88
CA LEU A 63 -24.27 -2.59 -4.92
C LEU A 63 -25.40 -1.71 -5.40
N ARG A 64 -25.10 -0.51 -5.94
CA ARG A 64 -26.13 0.43 -6.42
C ARG A 64 -26.98 -0.10 -7.57
N GLU A 65 -26.46 -1.05 -8.33
CA GLU A 65 -27.18 -1.69 -9.44
C GLU A 65 -28.18 -2.75 -8.97
N LEU A 66 -28.11 -3.21 -7.72
CA LEU A 66 -28.90 -4.33 -7.18
C LEU A 66 -30.25 -3.93 -6.56
N GLU A 67 -30.83 -2.78 -6.93
CA GLU A 67 -32.09 -2.28 -6.37
C GLU A 67 -33.16 -3.38 -6.18
N PRO A 68 -33.67 -3.61 -4.95
CA PRO A 68 -33.37 -2.94 -3.69
C PRO A 68 -32.19 -3.58 -2.90
N THR A 69 -31.29 -2.75 -2.36
CA THR A 69 -30.14 -3.20 -1.52
C THR A 69 -30.45 -3.23 -0.02
N SER A 70 -30.43 -4.40 0.58
CA SER A 70 -30.50 -4.62 2.04
C SER A 70 -29.35 -3.95 2.80
N LEU A 71 -28.16 -3.82 2.20
CA LEU A 71 -26.98 -3.21 2.85
C LEU A 71 -27.16 -1.71 3.18
N LEU A 72 -27.97 -1.00 2.39
CA LEU A 72 -28.16 0.45 2.51
C LEU A 72 -29.52 0.83 3.11
N ASP A 73 -30.43 -0.15 3.27
CA ASP A 73 -31.79 0.06 3.77
C ASP A 73 -31.85 0.36 5.29
N GLY A 74 -30.72 0.29 5.99
CA GLY A 74 -30.61 0.58 7.43
C GLY A 74 -31.36 -0.42 8.33
N ASN A 75 -32.14 -1.33 7.75
CA ASN A 75 -32.82 -2.42 8.43
C ASN A 75 -31.93 -3.66 8.47
N HIS A 76 -31.24 -3.86 9.60
CA HIS A 76 -30.34 -5.00 9.83
C HIS A 76 -31.06 -6.38 9.87
N GLN A 77 -32.39 -6.41 9.75
CA GLN A 77 -33.18 -7.65 9.73
C GLN A 77 -33.41 -8.18 8.31
N THR A 78 -33.19 -7.36 7.27
CA THR A 78 -33.31 -7.82 5.89
C THR A 78 -32.09 -8.68 5.55
N PRO A 79 -32.27 -9.96 5.17
CA PRO A 79 -31.14 -10.78 4.77
C PRO A 79 -30.48 -10.19 3.52
N LEU A 80 -29.16 -10.36 3.44
CA LEU A 80 -28.43 -10.03 2.23
C LEU A 80 -28.86 -10.96 1.10
N THR A 81 -28.95 -10.39 -0.10
CA THR A 81 -29.01 -11.19 -1.32
C THR A 81 -27.67 -11.90 -1.56
N ASP A 82 -27.67 -12.99 -2.33
CA ASP A 82 -26.44 -13.71 -2.69
C ASP A 82 -25.40 -12.79 -3.36
N ALA A 83 -25.87 -11.79 -4.12
CA ALA A 83 -25.02 -10.81 -4.79
C ALA A 83 -24.37 -9.84 -3.79
N GLU A 84 -25.14 -9.32 -2.84
CA GLU A 84 -24.61 -8.46 -1.76
C GLU A 84 -23.62 -9.23 -0.87
N GLU A 85 -23.93 -10.47 -0.53
CA GLU A 85 -23.04 -11.32 0.26
C GLU A 85 -21.73 -11.60 -0.50
N THR A 86 -21.81 -11.84 -1.81
CA THR A 86 -20.63 -12.02 -2.66
C THR A 86 -19.73 -10.79 -2.65
N ILE A 87 -20.30 -9.59 -2.85
CA ILE A 87 -19.54 -8.34 -2.84
C ILE A 87 -18.92 -8.12 -1.46
N ALA A 88 -19.68 -8.24 -0.38
CA ALA A 88 -19.16 -8.09 0.99
C ALA A 88 -18.01 -9.08 1.27
N ARG A 89 -18.14 -10.33 0.81
CA ARG A 89 -17.11 -11.37 0.98
C ARG A 89 -15.80 -11.03 0.27
N GLU A 90 -15.84 -10.40 -0.90
CA GLU A 90 -14.63 -9.96 -1.59
C GLU A 90 -13.82 -8.95 -0.76
N TYR A 91 -14.49 -7.95 -0.17
CA TYR A 91 -13.82 -6.96 0.69
C TYR A 91 -13.28 -7.58 1.97
N LEU A 92 -14.04 -8.49 2.60
CA LEU A 92 -13.59 -9.21 3.80
C LEU A 92 -12.38 -10.10 3.50
N SER A 93 -12.42 -10.84 2.39
CA SER A 93 -11.30 -11.67 1.93
C SER A 93 -10.07 -10.82 1.64
N PHE A 94 -10.23 -9.69 0.95
CA PHE A 94 -9.13 -8.76 0.68
C PHE A 94 -8.50 -8.21 1.97
N ARG A 95 -9.31 -7.83 2.96
CA ARG A 95 -8.84 -7.42 4.29
C ARG A 95 -8.08 -8.54 5.00
N GLU A 96 -8.60 -9.76 4.99
CA GLU A 96 -7.95 -10.92 5.61
C GLU A 96 -6.61 -11.24 4.95
N GLN A 97 -6.53 -11.11 3.63
CA GLN A 97 -5.27 -11.28 2.91
C GLN A 97 -4.25 -10.20 3.27
N ILE A 98 -4.64 -8.94 3.40
CA ILE A 98 -3.73 -7.87 3.87
C ILE A 98 -3.10 -8.25 5.21
N ASN A 99 -3.90 -8.73 6.16
CA ASN A 99 -3.42 -9.18 7.47
C ASN A 99 -2.51 -10.41 7.37
N THR A 100 -2.93 -11.43 6.62
CA THR A 100 -2.17 -12.68 6.43
C THR A 100 -0.81 -12.42 5.79
N GLN A 101 -0.74 -11.45 4.88
CA GLN A 101 0.48 -11.09 4.16
C GLN A 101 1.37 -10.11 4.93
N GLY A 102 0.98 -9.69 6.14
CA GLY A 102 1.72 -8.76 7.00
C GLY A 102 1.79 -7.33 6.46
N LEU A 103 0.78 -6.90 5.69
CA LEU A 103 0.72 -5.57 5.09
C LEU A 103 -0.13 -4.58 5.89
N ASP A 104 -0.86 -5.04 6.91
CA ASP A 104 -1.74 -4.26 7.79
C ASP A 104 -1.05 -3.08 8.49
N ARG A 105 0.25 -3.22 8.77
CA ARG A 105 1.12 -2.18 9.35
C ARG A 105 2.16 -1.62 8.38
N ALA A 106 1.96 -1.76 7.06
CA ALA A 106 2.86 -1.20 6.05
C ALA A 106 3.08 0.32 6.18
N TRP A 107 2.13 1.02 6.79
CA TRP A 107 2.24 2.45 7.10
C TRP A 107 3.27 2.78 8.18
N GLU A 108 3.61 1.83 9.05
CA GLU A 108 4.64 1.98 10.07
C GLU A 108 6.05 1.64 9.58
N LEU A 109 6.15 1.02 8.39
CA LEU A 109 7.41 0.52 7.85
C LEU A 109 8.43 1.65 7.72
N ARG A 110 9.63 1.44 8.27
CA ARG A 110 10.74 2.37 8.16
C ARG A 110 11.76 1.81 7.16
N PRO A 111 12.51 2.65 6.44
CA PRO A 111 13.62 2.17 5.62
C PRO A 111 14.65 1.43 6.50
N LEU A 112 15.20 0.33 6.00
CA LEU A 112 16.21 -0.46 6.72
C LEU A 112 17.52 0.31 6.91
N LEU A 113 17.89 1.11 5.92
CA LEU A 113 19.05 1.99 5.96
C LEU A 113 18.58 3.43 6.11
N ASP A 114 19.15 4.13 7.10
CA ASP A 114 18.94 5.56 7.24
C ASP A 114 19.63 6.35 6.10
N GLY A 115 19.32 7.65 5.99
CA GLY A 115 19.89 8.49 4.95
C GLY A 115 21.43 8.58 5.01
N HIS A 116 22.02 8.40 6.20
CA HIS A 116 23.47 8.47 6.37
C HIS A 116 24.15 7.17 5.89
N ALA A 117 23.54 6.02 6.14
CA ALA A 117 23.93 4.72 5.62
C ALA A 117 23.79 4.68 4.09
N VAL A 118 22.69 5.18 3.54
CA VAL A 118 22.50 5.31 2.07
C VAL A 118 23.61 6.15 1.44
N ARG A 119 23.96 7.29 2.02
CA ARG A 119 25.04 8.15 1.49
C ARG A 119 26.42 7.51 1.57
N ARG A 120 26.70 6.69 2.59
CA ARG A 120 27.95 5.91 2.64
C ARG A 120 27.95 4.80 1.61
N LEU A 121 26.80 4.17 1.38
CA LEU A 121 26.62 3.09 0.42
C LEU A 121 26.73 3.57 -1.03
N LEU A 122 26.20 4.77 -1.31
CA LEU A 122 26.12 5.41 -2.62
C LEU A 122 26.80 6.80 -2.54
N PRO A 123 28.14 6.87 -2.47
CA PRO A 123 28.85 8.12 -2.19
C PRO A 123 28.72 9.18 -3.30
N ALA A 124 28.47 8.77 -4.54
CA ALA A 124 28.26 9.70 -5.66
C ALA A 124 26.80 10.13 -5.82
N LEU A 125 25.90 9.71 -4.92
CA LEU A 125 24.49 10.09 -4.96
C LEU A 125 24.33 11.59 -4.64
N PRO A 126 23.75 12.41 -5.54
CA PRO A 126 23.46 13.80 -5.27
C PRO A 126 22.63 14.01 -4.00
N VAL A 127 22.94 15.06 -3.25
CA VAL A 127 22.11 15.48 -2.12
C VAL A 127 20.81 16.06 -2.67
N GLY A 128 19.67 15.64 -2.12
CA GLY A 128 18.36 16.18 -2.49
C GLY A 128 17.30 15.11 -2.75
N PRO A 129 16.34 15.36 -3.67
CA PRO A 129 15.19 14.49 -3.92
C PRO A 129 15.54 13.03 -4.20
N LEU A 130 16.69 12.78 -4.83
CA LEU A 130 17.14 11.44 -5.19
C LEU A 130 17.42 10.56 -3.97
N VAL A 131 17.88 11.14 -2.85
CA VAL A 131 17.98 10.39 -1.58
C VAL A 131 16.60 9.92 -1.15
N GLY A 132 15.57 10.77 -1.27
CA GLY A 132 14.18 10.42 -0.99
C GLY A 132 13.68 9.27 -1.87
N GLU A 133 14.01 9.27 -3.16
CA GLU A 133 13.68 8.18 -4.08
C GLU A 133 14.34 6.86 -3.68
N VAL A 134 15.62 6.89 -3.27
CA VAL A 134 16.31 5.70 -2.76
C VAL A 134 15.66 5.20 -1.48
N MET A 135 15.27 6.10 -0.57
CA MET A 135 14.56 5.75 0.67
C MET A 135 13.20 5.11 0.39
N GLU A 136 12.44 5.64 -0.57
CA GLU A 136 11.16 5.07 -1.00
C GLU A 136 11.38 3.72 -1.71
N ARG A 137 12.45 3.57 -2.49
CA ARG A 137 12.80 2.31 -3.13
C ARG A 137 13.08 1.21 -2.10
N GLN A 138 13.73 1.53 -0.99
CA GLN A 138 13.91 0.58 0.12
C GLN A 138 12.58 0.11 0.71
N ILE A 139 11.62 1.00 0.87
CA ILE A 139 10.26 0.64 1.32
C ILE A 139 9.63 -0.35 0.34
N GLN A 140 9.70 -0.08 -0.97
CA GLN A 140 9.18 -1.00 -1.99
C GLN A 140 9.84 -2.38 -1.92
N GLU A 141 11.15 -2.43 -1.73
CA GLU A 141 11.88 -3.71 -1.61
C GLU A 141 11.45 -4.51 -0.38
N GLN A 142 11.19 -3.85 0.76
CA GLN A 142 10.67 -4.45 1.98
C GLN A 142 9.21 -4.92 1.84
N LEU A 143 8.35 -4.14 1.19
CA LEU A 143 6.96 -4.54 0.93
C LEU A 143 6.90 -5.81 0.07
N ALA A 144 7.80 -5.91 -0.90
CA ALA A 144 7.92 -7.06 -1.77
C ALA A 144 8.67 -8.25 -1.15
N ASN A 145 9.45 -8.04 -0.08
CA ASN A 145 10.12 -9.11 0.66
C ASN A 145 10.12 -8.77 2.16
N PRO A 146 9.16 -9.30 2.95
CA PRO A 146 9.07 -8.99 4.38
C PRO A 146 10.26 -9.52 5.19
N ALA A 147 11.01 -10.50 4.66
CA ALA A 147 12.21 -11.04 5.29
C ALA A 147 13.50 -10.31 4.86
N LEU A 148 13.41 -9.21 4.10
CA LEU A 148 14.57 -8.48 3.61
C LEU A 148 15.41 -7.94 4.76
N THR A 149 16.68 -8.33 4.77
CA THR A 149 17.66 -7.83 5.74
C THR A 149 18.29 -6.51 5.28
N ASP A 150 18.92 -5.80 6.21
CA ASP A 150 19.69 -4.59 5.94
C ASP A 150 20.81 -4.81 4.90
N THR A 151 21.49 -5.96 5.00
CA THR A 151 22.59 -6.37 4.14
C THR A 151 22.12 -6.67 2.72
N GLU A 152 21.04 -7.44 2.57
CA GLU A 152 20.43 -7.72 1.27
C GLU A 152 19.87 -6.46 0.63
N CYS A 153 19.26 -5.58 1.43
CA CYS A 153 18.78 -4.28 0.98
C CYS A 153 19.94 -3.43 0.44
N ALA A 154 21.05 -3.34 1.17
CA ALA A 154 22.24 -2.61 0.73
C ALA A 154 22.78 -3.14 -0.60
N GLN A 155 22.90 -4.46 -0.74
CA GLN A 155 23.35 -5.09 -1.99
C GLN A 155 22.42 -4.76 -3.17
N ARG A 156 21.10 -4.82 -2.97
CA ARG A 156 20.13 -4.44 -4.00
C ARG A 156 20.22 -2.98 -4.39
N LEU A 157 20.35 -2.07 -3.42
CA LEU A 157 20.52 -0.66 -3.70
C LEU A 157 21.81 -0.40 -4.49
N GLN A 158 22.92 -1.05 -4.16
CA GLN A 158 24.16 -0.93 -4.92
C GLN A 158 24.02 -1.42 -6.36
N GLN A 159 23.25 -2.50 -6.58
CA GLN A 159 22.97 -3.01 -7.93
C GLN A 159 22.07 -2.04 -8.71
N LEU A 160 20.98 -1.56 -8.11
CA LEU A 160 20.02 -0.63 -8.74
C LEU A 160 20.65 0.74 -9.05
N TYR A 161 21.54 1.20 -8.19
CA TYR A 161 22.16 2.52 -8.25
C TYR A 161 23.67 2.42 -8.51
N ALA A 162 24.10 1.44 -9.31
CA ALA A 162 25.50 1.14 -9.58
C ALA A 162 26.28 2.30 -10.23
N SER A 163 25.60 3.24 -10.89
CA SER A 163 26.22 4.48 -11.38
C SER A 163 26.70 5.39 -10.24
N TYR A 164 26.09 5.29 -9.06
CA TYR A 164 26.38 6.12 -7.89
C TYR A 164 27.28 5.44 -6.86
N THR A 165 27.65 4.18 -7.08
CA THR A 165 28.61 3.44 -6.24
C THR A 165 30.06 3.72 -6.62
N LYS A 166 30.32 4.06 -7.89
CA LYS A 166 31.66 4.36 -8.39
C LYS A 166 31.99 5.84 -8.18
N THR A 167 32.72 6.15 -7.11
CA THR A 167 33.53 7.38 -7.09
C THR A 167 34.55 7.31 -8.23
N HIS A 168 34.51 8.29 -9.13
CA HIS A 168 35.68 8.64 -9.95
C HIS A 168 36.83 9.00 -9.01
N GLY A 169 37.67 8.03 -8.69
CA GLY A 169 39.06 8.30 -8.32
C GLY A 169 39.82 8.68 -9.58
N ALA A 170 39.77 9.94 -9.99
CA ALA A 170 40.75 10.55 -10.90
C ALA A 170 40.53 12.07 -11.00
N ARG A 171 41.02 12.82 -10.00
CA ARG A 171 41.99 13.93 -10.14
C ARG A 171 42.01 14.75 -8.86
#